data_AF-A0A8C9TEJ7-F1
#
_entry.id   AF-A0A8C9TEJ7-F1
#
_cell.length_a   1.000
_cell.length_b   1.000
_cell.length_c   1.000
_cell.angle_alpha   90.00
_cell.angle_beta   90.00
_cell.angle_gamma   90.00
#
_symmetry.space_group_name_H-M   'P 1'
#
loop_
_entity.id
_entity.type
_entity.pdbx_description
1 polymer ?
#
loop_
_entity_poly.entity_id
_entity_poly.type
_entity_poly.pdbx_seq_one_letter_code
_entity_poly.pdbx_strand_id
1 'polypeptide(L)'
;MSDNQSWNSSGSEEDLDPESGQPHVEFSGVLSKWTNYIHGWQDRWVVLKNNTLSYYKSQDEREYGCRGSLCLSKAVITPHEFDECRLDISVNDSVWYLRAQDPEHRNQWIDSIELHRAESGYGSESSLRRHGSMLSLMSAASSYSATSASSFKKGHSLREKLAEMETFRDILCRQVDTLQKYFDACADAVSKDELQRDKVVEDDEDDFPTTRPDGEFLHNSNGSKEKLFSPLNSKGINGIDFKGEAITFKATTAGILATLSHCIELMVKREESWQKRLDKEMEKRRRAEEAYNTAMSELKKKSHFGGPDYEEGPNSLINEEEFFDAVEAALDRQDKIEEQSQTEKSRAHRASPLPAGETYSFVDTHRFAEKVLQQEKVSFFVEDMVKNHMTYSLQDVGGDANWQLVVEEGEMKVYRREVEENGIVLDPLKATHAVKGVTGHEVCLYFWDTDVRNDWETTIENFSVVETLSDNAIIIYQTHKRVWPASQRDVLYLSAIRKIMASNENDPDTWLVCNFSVDHDSAPVTSRCVRAKINIAMICQTLVSPPEGDKEISRDNILCKITYVANVNPGGWAPASVLRAVAKREYPKFLKRFTSYVQEKTAGKPILF
;
A
#
# COMPACT_ATOMS: atom_id res chain seq x y z
N MET A 1 -43.48 -73.53 -33.94
CA MET A 1 -42.47 -72.78 -34.71
C MET A 1 -41.56 -72.14 -33.66
N SER A 2 -40.66 -72.94 -33.06
CA SER A 2 -39.28 -73.18 -33.53
C SER A 2 -38.43 -71.91 -33.33
N ASP A 3 -37.72 -71.80 -32.19
CA ASP A 3 -36.27 -72.08 -32.00
C ASP A 3 -35.40 -70.89 -32.46
N ASN A 4 -34.56 -70.25 -31.62
CA ASN A 4 -33.27 -70.71 -31.07
C ASN A 4 -32.87 -69.83 -29.85
N GLN A 5 -32.48 -70.36 -28.68
CA GLN A 5 -31.13 -70.83 -28.25
C GLN A 5 -30.04 -69.74 -28.33
N SER A 6 -29.30 -69.33 -27.29
CA SER A 6 -28.45 -70.05 -26.31
C SER A 6 -28.09 -69.12 -25.10
N TRP A 7 -28.17 -69.52 -23.81
CA TRP A 7 -27.18 -70.18 -22.90
C TRP A 7 -25.86 -69.37 -22.73
N ASN A 8 -25.40 -68.90 -21.55
CA ASN A 8 -25.11 -69.51 -20.24
C ASN A 8 -25.00 -68.40 -19.16
N SER A 9 -25.62 -68.52 -17.97
CA SER A 9 -25.14 -69.16 -16.72
C SER A 9 -23.98 -68.44 -16.00
N SER A 10 -24.24 -67.90 -14.80
CA SER A 10 -23.77 -68.47 -13.52
C SER A 10 -24.18 -67.56 -12.36
N GLY A 11 -24.76 -68.16 -11.32
CA GLY A 11 -25.29 -67.45 -10.15
C GLY A 11 -24.24 -67.02 -9.14
N SER A 12 -24.71 -66.21 -8.20
CA SER A 12 -24.06 -65.96 -6.92
C SER A 12 -25.15 -65.91 -5.84
N GLU A 13 -25.34 -67.04 -5.17
CA GLU A 13 -25.96 -67.11 -3.85
C GLU A 13 -24.91 -66.70 -2.80
N GLU A 14 -25.38 -65.82 -1.90
CA GLU A 14 -25.03 -65.63 -0.49
C GLU A 14 -23.64 -66.00 0.05
N ASP A 15 -22.97 -65.01 0.63
CA ASP A 15 -22.11 -65.18 1.81
C ASP A 15 -22.31 -64.00 2.77
N LEU A 16 -22.42 -64.33 4.06
CA LEU A 16 -22.78 -63.47 5.20
C LEU A 16 -21.59 -62.69 5.79
N ASP A 17 -21.93 -61.52 6.38
CA ASP A 17 -21.34 -60.81 7.53
C ASP A 17 -20.02 -60.00 7.39
N PRO A 18 -19.79 -58.93 8.20
CA PRO A 18 -20.43 -58.65 9.50
C PRO A 18 -20.93 -57.21 9.76
N GLU A 19 -21.92 -57.14 10.64
CA GLU A 19 -22.31 -55.96 11.43
C GLU A 19 -21.17 -55.56 12.39
N SER A 20 -20.46 -54.46 12.13
CA SER A 20 -19.84 -53.62 13.17
C SER A 20 -19.31 -52.30 12.57
N GLY A 21 -20.08 -51.22 12.69
CA GLY A 21 -19.60 -49.87 12.43
C GLY A 21 -20.43 -48.90 13.26
N GLN A 22 -19.83 -48.31 14.30
CA GLN A 22 -20.46 -47.29 15.14
C GLN A 22 -21.10 -46.18 14.29
N PRO A 23 -22.22 -45.58 14.73
CA PRO A 23 -22.72 -44.37 14.06
C PRO A 23 -21.63 -43.31 14.16
N HIS A 24 -21.01 -42.93 13.04
CA HIS A 24 -20.08 -41.80 13.01
C HIS A 24 -20.80 -40.59 13.60
N VAL A 25 -20.35 -40.16 14.78
CA VAL A 25 -21.01 -39.12 15.57
C VAL A 25 -20.90 -37.81 14.81
N GLU A 26 -22.02 -37.34 14.27
CA GLU A 26 -22.12 -36.04 13.61
C GLU A 26 -21.87 -34.95 14.66
N PHE A 27 -20.75 -34.24 14.54
CA PHE A 27 -20.46 -33.08 15.39
C PHE A 27 -20.92 -31.81 14.68
N SER A 28 -21.74 -31.00 15.32
CA SER A 28 -22.31 -29.80 14.70
C SER A 28 -22.52 -28.68 15.70
N GLY A 29 -22.48 -27.45 15.21
CA GLY A 29 -22.64 -26.25 16.03
C GLY A 29 -22.47 -24.96 15.23
N VAL A 30 -22.70 -23.84 15.89
CA VAL A 30 -22.50 -22.51 15.28
C VAL A 30 -21.03 -22.10 15.43
N LEU A 31 -20.41 -21.71 14.31
CA LEU A 31 -19.12 -21.04 14.29
C LEU A 31 -19.25 -19.73 13.51
N SER A 32 -18.57 -18.69 13.96
CA SER A 32 -18.46 -17.47 13.17
C SER A 32 -17.40 -17.71 12.08
N LYS A 33 -17.85 -17.81 10.84
CA LYS A 33 -16.99 -18.04 9.67
C LYS A 33 -16.68 -16.73 8.97
N TRP A 34 -15.41 -16.52 8.62
CA TRP A 34 -15.03 -15.46 7.70
C TRP A 34 -15.56 -15.79 6.30
N THR A 35 -16.35 -14.89 5.74
CA THR A 35 -17.01 -15.11 4.45
C THR A 35 -16.36 -14.31 3.34
N ASN A 36 -16.13 -13.02 3.55
CA ASN A 36 -15.37 -12.12 2.69
C ASN A 36 -15.20 -10.77 3.41
N TYR A 37 -14.45 -9.86 2.80
CA TYR A 37 -14.22 -8.50 3.29
C TYR A 37 -15.47 -7.62 3.45
N ILE A 38 -16.62 -8.01 2.87
CA ILE A 38 -17.86 -7.22 2.87
C ILE A 38 -18.76 -7.61 4.05
N HIS A 39 -18.95 -8.91 4.26
CA HIS A 39 -19.81 -9.44 5.31
C HIS A 39 -19.03 -9.81 6.59
N GLY A 40 -17.71 -9.84 6.49
CA GLY A 40 -16.80 -10.18 7.57
C GLY A 40 -17.08 -11.56 8.16
N TRP A 41 -17.04 -11.61 9.49
CA TRP A 41 -17.41 -12.77 10.30
C TRP A 41 -18.91 -12.94 10.37
N GLN A 42 -19.39 -14.13 10.04
CA GLN A 42 -20.81 -14.44 10.00
C GLN A 42 -21.07 -15.78 10.67
N ASP A 43 -22.12 -15.86 11.48
CA ASP A 43 -22.51 -17.11 12.12
C ASP A 43 -22.98 -18.11 11.05
N ARG A 44 -22.40 -19.30 11.10
CA ARG A 44 -22.73 -20.41 10.20
C ARG A 44 -22.92 -21.67 11.01
N TRP A 45 -23.92 -22.45 10.62
CA TRP A 45 -24.09 -23.78 11.14
C TRP A 45 -23.09 -24.71 10.46
N VAL A 46 -22.13 -25.21 11.22
CA VAL A 46 -21.06 -26.08 10.73
C VAL A 46 -21.34 -27.51 11.16
N VAL A 47 -21.14 -28.46 10.24
CA VAL A 47 -21.37 -29.88 10.44
C VAL A 47 -20.14 -30.65 10.00
N LEU A 48 -19.59 -31.45 10.92
CA LEU A 48 -18.52 -32.41 10.67
C LEU A 48 -19.13 -33.80 10.55
N LYS A 49 -19.02 -34.41 9.37
CA LYS A 49 -19.54 -35.75 9.10
C LYS A 49 -18.73 -36.44 8.01
N ASN A 50 -18.44 -37.73 8.19
CA ASN A 50 -17.78 -38.57 7.18
C ASN A 50 -16.53 -37.90 6.56
N ASN A 51 -15.62 -37.42 7.41
CA ASN A 51 -14.38 -36.74 7.00
C ASN A 51 -14.59 -35.47 6.14
N THR A 52 -15.80 -34.90 6.18
CA THR A 52 -16.17 -33.68 5.46
C THR A 52 -16.69 -32.65 6.45
N LEU A 53 -16.13 -31.45 6.39
CA LEU A 53 -16.62 -30.28 7.10
C LEU A 53 -17.50 -29.46 6.17
N SER A 54 -18.78 -29.30 6.49
CA SER A 54 -19.76 -28.57 5.69
C SER A 54 -20.34 -27.41 6.48
N TYR A 55 -20.73 -26.31 5.82
CA TYR A 55 -21.43 -25.21 6.48
C TYR A 55 -22.69 -24.76 5.75
N TYR A 56 -23.62 -24.23 6.54
CA TYR A 56 -24.94 -23.77 6.14
C TYR A 56 -25.20 -22.38 6.72
N LYS A 57 -26.16 -21.65 6.15
CA LYS A 57 -26.52 -20.31 6.62
C LYS A 57 -27.12 -20.34 8.03
N SER A 58 -27.97 -21.33 8.31
CA SER A 58 -28.52 -21.64 9.62
C SER A 58 -28.80 -23.14 9.74
N GLN A 59 -29.15 -23.60 10.94
CA GLN A 59 -29.53 -24.99 11.18
C GLN A 59 -30.80 -25.37 10.39
N ASP A 60 -31.77 -24.46 10.33
CA ASP A 60 -33.07 -24.67 9.67
C ASP A 60 -32.98 -24.68 8.14
N GLU A 61 -31.93 -24.07 7.57
CA GLU A 61 -31.70 -24.03 6.12
C GLU A 61 -30.94 -25.25 5.58
N ARG A 62 -30.79 -26.34 6.36
CA ARG A 62 -30.09 -27.58 5.92
C ARG A 62 -30.72 -28.19 4.66
N GLU A 63 -32.03 -28.04 4.49
CA GLU A 63 -32.81 -28.58 3.36
C GLU A 63 -32.59 -27.83 2.04
N TYR A 64 -32.10 -26.59 2.09
CA TYR A 64 -31.85 -25.75 0.90
C TYR A 64 -30.45 -25.94 0.28
N GLY A 65 -29.65 -26.85 0.84
CA GLY A 65 -28.35 -27.23 0.29
C GLY A 65 -27.14 -26.61 1.00
N CYS A 66 -26.01 -27.31 0.92
CA CYS A 66 -24.74 -26.91 1.54
C CYS A 66 -24.13 -25.69 0.84
N ARG A 67 -23.65 -24.70 1.61
CA ARG A 67 -22.98 -23.50 1.06
C ARG A 67 -21.51 -23.74 0.75
N GLY A 68 -20.89 -24.71 1.41
CA GLY A 68 -19.54 -25.13 1.12
C GLY A 68 -19.15 -26.34 1.96
N SER A 69 -18.38 -27.24 1.36
CA SER A 69 -17.90 -28.48 1.97
C SER A 69 -16.40 -28.64 1.72
N LEU A 70 -15.67 -29.09 2.72
CA LEU A 70 -14.21 -29.26 2.69
C LEU A 70 -13.87 -30.68 3.16
N CYS A 71 -13.13 -31.42 2.34
CA CYS A 71 -12.66 -32.77 2.67
C CYS A 71 -11.43 -32.69 3.56
N LEU A 72 -11.48 -33.32 4.73
CA LEU A 72 -10.46 -33.17 5.78
C LEU A 72 -9.24 -34.07 5.58
N SER A 73 -9.26 -34.96 4.57
CA SER A 73 -8.18 -35.92 4.28
C SER A 73 -6.77 -35.29 4.17
N LYS A 74 -6.69 -34.04 3.72
CA LYS A 74 -5.44 -33.26 3.58
C LYS A 74 -5.51 -31.91 4.31
N ALA A 75 -6.41 -31.76 5.26
CA ALA A 75 -6.60 -30.49 5.96
C ALA A 75 -5.47 -30.23 6.96
N VAL A 76 -4.94 -29.01 6.91
CA VAL A 76 -4.04 -28.45 7.92
C VAL A 76 -4.88 -27.50 8.78
N ILE A 77 -4.95 -27.82 10.08
CA ILE A 77 -5.64 -27.04 11.09
C ILE A 77 -4.59 -26.22 11.84
N THR A 78 -4.75 -24.91 11.85
CA THR A 78 -3.83 -23.98 12.48
C THR A 78 -4.59 -23.15 13.52
N PRO A 79 -4.35 -23.33 14.83
CA PRO A 79 -4.88 -22.42 15.84
C PRO A 79 -4.20 -21.05 15.70
N HIS A 80 -4.95 -19.97 15.90
CA HIS A 80 -4.40 -18.61 15.78
C HIS A 80 -3.52 -18.26 16.99
N GLU A 81 -2.38 -17.60 16.78
CA GLU A 81 -1.38 -17.33 17.82
C GLU A 81 -1.87 -16.33 18.90
N PHE A 82 -2.75 -15.40 18.52
CA PHE A 82 -3.19 -14.29 19.40
C PHE A 82 -4.70 -14.29 19.70
N ASP A 83 -5.48 -15.08 18.95
CA ASP A 83 -6.94 -15.12 19.08
C ASP A 83 -7.31 -16.51 19.59
N GLU A 84 -7.54 -16.59 20.89
CA GLU A 84 -7.77 -17.86 21.59
C GLU A 84 -9.06 -18.57 21.15
N CYS A 85 -9.93 -17.90 20.40
CA CYS A 85 -11.17 -18.48 19.88
C CYS A 85 -11.08 -18.86 18.39
N ARG A 86 -9.99 -18.52 17.68
CA ARG A 86 -9.87 -18.71 16.22
C ARG A 86 -9.08 -19.97 15.84
N LEU A 87 -9.59 -20.67 14.84
CA LEU A 87 -8.91 -21.73 14.10
C LEU A 87 -9.03 -21.52 12.59
N ASP A 88 -7.96 -21.83 11.88
CA ASP A 88 -7.88 -21.72 10.42
C ASP A 88 -7.71 -23.13 9.83
N ILE A 89 -8.56 -23.50 8.87
CA ILE A 89 -8.54 -24.80 8.20
C ILE A 89 -8.17 -24.60 6.74
N SER A 90 -7.05 -25.17 6.32
CA SER A 90 -6.57 -25.07 4.94
C SER A 90 -6.50 -26.42 4.25
N VAL A 91 -7.02 -26.50 3.02
CA VAL A 91 -6.94 -27.65 2.13
C VAL A 91 -6.59 -27.16 0.73
N ASN A 92 -5.41 -27.52 0.23
CA ASN A 92 -4.88 -27.02 -1.04
C ASN A 92 -4.93 -25.48 -1.08
N ASP A 93 -5.68 -24.91 -2.03
CA ASP A 93 -5.89 -23.46 -2.22
C ASP A 93 -7.17 -22.93 -1.55
N SER A 94 -7.75 -23.66 -0.59
CA SER A 94 -8.94 -23.21 0.15
C SER A 94 -8.62 -23.06 1.62
N VAL A 95 -8.86 -21.86 2.17
CA VAL A 95 -8.70 -21.56 3.60
C VAL A 95 -10.02 -21.11 4.19
N TRP A 96 -10.45 -21.72 5.29
CA TRP A 96 -11.59 -21.31 6.09
C TRP A 96 -11.10 -20.77 7.43
N TYR A 97 -11.40 -19.51 7.70
CA TYR A 97 -11.18 -18.89 8.99
C TYR A 97 -12.46 -19.02 9.83
N LEU A 98 -12.34 -19.59 11.03
CA LEU A 98 -13.46 -19.90 11.93
C LEU A 98 -13.15 -19.41 13.35
N ARG A 99 -14.18 -18.87 14.02
CA ARG A 99 -14.14 -18.50 15.44
C ARG A 99 -15.19 -19.30 16.21
N ALA A 100 -14.77 -19.89 17.31
CA ALA A 100 -15.65 -20.50 18.30
C ALA A 100 -16.11 -19.47 19.34
N GLN A 101 -17.07 -19.86 20.19
CA GLN A 101 -17.60 -19.00 21.24
C GLN A 101 -16.56 -18.69 22.33
N ASP A 102 -15.71 -19.66 22.65
CA ASP A 102 -14.67 -19.58 23.67
C ASP A 102 -13.50 -20.55 23.31
N PRO A 103 -12.36 -20.45 24.02
CA PRO A 103 -11.19 -21.27 23.75
C PRO A 103 -11.44 -22.78 23.96
N GLU A 104 -12.31 -23.14 24.91
CA GLU A 104 -12.69 -24.53 25.16
C GLU A 104 -13.41 -25.13 23.96
N HIS A 105 -14.42 -24.44 23.42
CA HIS A 105 -15.13 -24.84 22.21
C HIS A 105 -14.22 -24.87 20.99
N ARG A 106 -13.28 -23.92 20.85
CA ARG A 106 -12.27 -23.97 19.78
C ARG A 106 -11.48 -25.28 19.85
N ASN A 107 -10.99 -25.65 21.02
CA ASN A 107 -10.22 -26.88 21.21
C ASN A 107 -11.09 -28.13 20.93
N GLN A 108 -12.35 -28.15 21.38
CA GLN A 108 -13.29 -29.24 21.07
C GLN A 108 -13.50 -29.41 19.55
N TRP A 109 -13.60 -28.31 18.81
CA TRP A 109 -13.69 -28.35 17.35
C TRP A 109 -12.42 -28.89 16.71
N ILE A 110 -11.24 -28.44 17.16
CA ILE A 110 -9.94 -28.94 16.67
C ILE A 110 -9.83 -30.45 16.92
N ASP A 111 -10.04 -30.89 18.16
CA ASP A 111 -9.94 -32.30 18.56
C ASP A 111 -10.89 -33.19 17.74
N SER A 112 -12.13 -32.74 17.56
CA SER A 112 -13.14 -33.47 16.77
C SER A 112 -12.74 -33.58 15.30
N ILE A 113 -12.22 -32.51 14.71
CA ILE A 113 -11.75 -32.48 13.31
C ILE A 113 -10.53 -33.39 13.14
N GLU A 114 -9.57 -33.35 14.08
CA GLU A 114 -8.38 -34.19 14.02
C GLU A 114 -8.69 -35.68 14.20
N LEU A 115 -9.64 -36.02 15.07
CA LEU A 115 -10.12 -37.38 15.26
C LEU A 115 -10.74 -37.93 13.96
N HIS A 116 -11.65 -37.18 13.34
CA HIS A 116 -12.28 -37.59 12.07
C HIS A 116 -11.28 -37.69 10.91
N ARG A 117 -10.22 -36.86 10.93
CA ARG A 117 -9.11 -36.99 9.98
C ARG A 117 -8.31 -38.28 10.20
N ALA A 118 -8.01 -38.62 11.45
CA ALA A 118 -7.21 -39.80 11.80
C ALA A 118 -7.92 -41.14 11.54
N GLU A 119 -9.24 -41.21 11.76
CA GLU A 119 -10.05 -42.42 11.53
C GLU A 119 -10.08 -42.84 10.05
N SER A 120 -9.88 -41.91 9.13
CA SER A 120 -9.85 -42.19 7.68
C SER A 120 -8.54 -42.81 7.16
N GLY A 121 -7.52 -42.97 8.02
CA GLY A 121 -6.17 -43.41 7.65
C GLY A 121 -5.91 -44.92 7.67
N TYR A 122 -6.90 -45.78 7.95
CA TYR A 122 -6.73 -47.24 7.93
C TYR A 122 -6.82 -47.79 6.50
N GLY A 123 -5.79 -47.53 5.69
CA GLY A 123 -5.67 -48.09 4.35
C GLY A 123 -4.36 -47.70 3.68
N SER A 124 -3.29 -48.48 3.94
CA SER A 124 -1.97 -48.44 3.26
C SER A 124 -1.21 -47.13 3.45
N GLU A 125 -0.25 -46.98 4.36
CA GLU A 125 1.03 -47.71 4.40
C GLU A 125 1.60 -47.75 5.82
N SER A 126 1.79 -48.95 6.38
CA SER A 126 2.69 -49.17 7.50
C SER A 126 3.52 -50.44 7.29
N SER A 127 4.63 -50.32 6.57
CA SER A 127 5.81 -51.17 6.73
C SER A 127 6.94 -50.43 6.02
N LEU A 128 7.84 -49.75 6.72
CA LEU A 128 8.98 -50.39 7.36
C LEU A 128 9.37 -49.65 8.64
N ARG A 129 8.98 -50.21 9.79
CA ARG A 129 9.77 -50.03 11.01
C ARG A 129 11.00 -50.94 10.91
N ARG A 130 12.19 -50.36 10.84
CA ARG A 130 13.40 -50.99 11.40
C ARG A 130 13.86 -50.19 12.60
N HIS A 131 13.62 -50.76 13.77
CA HIS A 131 14.23 -50.38 15.03
C HIS A 131 15.70 -50.84 15.01
N GLY A 132 16.61 -50.00 15.51
CA GLY A 132 18.01 -50.35 15.73
C GLY A 132 18.70 -49.22 16.50
N SER A 133 18.63 -49.29 17.83
CA SER A 133 19.24 -48.32 18.76
C SER A 133 20.74 -48.54 18.96
N MET A 134 21.37 -47.46 19.47
CA MET A 134 22.65 -47.34 20.20
C MET A 134 23.93 -47.21 19.37
N LEU A 135 24.59 -46.04 19.44
CA LEU A 135 25.55 -45.73 20.50
C LEU A 135 25.96 -44.24 20.45
N SER A 136 26.15 -43.71 21.66
CA SER A 136 26.62 -42.41 22.09
C SER A 136 28.04 -42.05 21.66
N LEU A 137 28.32 -40.75 21.46
CA LEU A 137 29.55 -40.09 21.96
C LEU A 137 29.26 -38.62 22.34
N MET A 138 29.73 -38.28 23.54
CA MET A 138 29.74 -37.03 24.33
C MET A 138 29.82 -35.72 23.53
N SER A 139 29.08 -34.65 23.87
CA SER A 139 29.22 -33.77 25.06
C SER A 139 30.58 -33.07 25.19
N ALA A 140 30.69 -31.86 24.61
CA ALA A 140 31.52 -30.70 24.98
C ALA A 140 31.50 -29.74 23.76
N ALA A 141 31.33 -28.42 23.82
CA ALA A 141 31.55 -27.48 24.89
C ALA A 141 30.72 -26.20 24.63
N SER A 142 30.04 -25.75 25.68
CA SER A 142 29.96 -24.34 26.03
C SER A 142 31.37 -23.83 26.34
N SER A 143 31.92 -22.95 25.49
CA SER A 143 33.02 -22.05 25.85
C SER A 143 33.13 -20.94 24.79
N TYR A 144 32.36 -19.87 24.99
CA TYR A 144 32.64 -18.58 24.38
C TYR A 144 33.58 -17.85 25.33
N SER A 145 34.88 -18.01 25.12
CA SER A 145 35.90 -16.96 25.33
C SER A 145 37.32 -17.52 25.18
N ALA A 146 38.18 -16.63 24.68
CA ALA A 146 39.64 -16.61 24.74
C ALA A 146 40.46 -17.41 23.69
N THR A 147 41.14 -16.61 22.87
CA THR A 147 42.51 -16.81 22.33
C THR A 147 42.74 -17.82 21.21
N SER A 148 43.20 -17.31 20.06
CA SER A 148 44.31 -17.84 19.26
C SER A 148 44.59 -16.84 18.12
N ALA A 149 45.41 -15.81 18.35
CA ALA A 149 46.87 -15.89 18.28
C ALA A 149 47.34 -16.61 17.01
N SER A 150 47.62 -15.78 16.00
CA SER A 150 48.54 -15.99 14.87
C SER A 150 49.38 -17.27 14.87
N SER A 151 48.99 -18.24 14.06
CA SER A 151 49.91 -19.24 13.52
C SER A 151 50.49 -18.74 12.19
N PHE A 152 51.32 -17.68 12.25
CA PHE A 152 52.24 -17.38 11.15
C PHE A 152 53.43 -18.31 11.27
N LYS A 153 53.51 -19.26 10.34
CA LYS A 153 54.73 -20.02 10.08
C LYS A 153 55.86 -19.01 9.82
N LYS A 154 57.00 -19.21 10.52
CA LYS A 154 58.27 -18.48 10.37
C LYS A 154 58.56 -18.18 8.89
N GLY A 155 58.25 -16.95 8.50
CA GLY A 155 58.74 -16.27 7.32
C GLY A 155 59.01 -14.85 7.79
N HIS A 156 60.21 -14.35 7.52
CA HIS A 156 60.69 -13.05 8.03
C HIS A 156 59.61 -11.98 7.90
N SER A 157 59.26 -11.35 9.03
CA SER A 157 58.21 -10.33 9.01
C SER A 157 58.68 -9.10 8.22
N LEU A 158 57.79 -8.43 7.50
CA LEU A 158 58.09 -7.15 6.82
C LEU A 158 58.76 -6.16 7.79
N ARG A 159 58.41 -6.25 9.08
CA ARG A 159 59.00 -5.47 10.17
C ARG A 159 60.49 -5.75 10.36
N GLU A 160 60.92 -7.01 10.27
CA GLU A 160 62.35 -7.38 10.33
C GLU A 160 63.09 -6.81 9.11
N LYS A 161 62.50 -6.88 7.92
CA LYS A 161 63.13 -6.36 6.69
C LYS A 161 63.22 -4.85 6.67
N LEU A 162 62.25 -4.14 7.23
CA LEU A 162 62.34 -2.69 7.45
C LEU A 162 63.45 -2.33 8.45
N ALA A 163 63.62 -3.11 9.53
CA ALA A 163 64.71 -2.90 10.49
C ALA A 163 66.10 -3.17 9.87
N GLU A 164 66.21 -4.18 8.99
CA GLU A 164 67.42 -4.43 8.19
C GLU A 164 67.73 -3.22 7.27
N MET A 165 66.72 -2.67 6.60
CA MET A 165 66.88 -1.47 5.76
C MET A 165 67.29 -0.23 6.57
N GLU A 166 66.74 -0.03 7.76
CA GLU A 166 67.15 1.05 8.67
C GLU A 166 68.62 0.93 9.04
N THR A 167 69.08 -0.30 9.33
CA THR A 167 70.48 -0.56 9.63
C THR A 167 71.38 -0.28 8.41
N PHE A 168 70.97 -0.69 7.21
CA PHE A 168 71.72 -0.39 5.99
C PHE A 168 71.73 1.11 5.67
N ARG A 169 70.62 1.83 5.91
CA ARG A 169 70.54 3.28 5.77
C ARG A 169 71.55 3.98 6.67
N ASP A 170 71.64 3.58 7.94
CA ASP A 170 72.60 4.17 8.89
C ASP A 170 74.05 3.93 8.47
N ILE A 171 74.36 2.74 7.98
CA ILE A 171 75.68 2.41 7.42
C ILE A 171 75.97 3.27 6.18
N LEU A 172 75.00 3.38 5.28
CA LEU A 172 75.13 4.14 4.05
C LEU A 172 75.31 5.64 4.33
N CYS A 173 74.59 6.22 5.29
CA CYS A 173 74.79 7.61 5.71
C CYS A 173 76.22 7.85 6.21
N ARG A 174 76.75 6.98 7.06
CA ARG A 174 78.14 7.09 7.55
C ARG A 174 79.17 6.95 6.42
N GLN A 175 78.91 6.07 5.45
CA GLN A 175 79.76 5.88 4.28
C GLN A 175 79.74 7.11 3.37
N VAL A 176 78.56 7.68 3.13
CA VAL A 176 78.40 8.93 2.35
C VAL A 176 79.13 10.07 3.04
N ASP A 177 78.98 10.25 4.35
CA ASP A 177 79.69 11.30 5.10
C ASP A 177 81.22 11.12 5.02
N THR A 178 81.70 9.88 5.03
CA THR A 178 83.13 9.56 4.95
C THR A 178 83.68 9.82 3.54
N LEU A 179 82.94 9.41 2.51
CA LEU A 179 83.25 9.69 1.11
C LEU A 179 83.18 11.19 0.81
N GLN A 180 82.18 11.90 1.33
CA GLN A 180 82.02 13.35 1.17
C GLN A 180 83.21 14.08 1.80
N LYS A 181 83.61 13.73 3.04
CA LYS A 181 84.81 14.30 3.68
C LYS A 181 86.08 14.05 2.86
N TYR A 182 86.20 12.89 2.22
CA TYR A 182 87.32 12.61 1.32
C TYR A 182 87.29 13.51 0.09
N PHE A 183 86.14 13.65 -0.58
CA PHE A 183 85.98 14.53 -1.75
C PHE A 183 86.19 16.01 -1.40
N ASP A 184 85.66 16.48 -0.27
CA ASP A 184 85.86 17.85 0.24
C ASP A 184 87.35 18.10 0.52
N ALA A 185 88.06 17.14 1.13
CA ALA A 185 89.49 17.25 1.38
C ALA A 185 90.31 17.25 0.07
N CYS A 186 89.89 16.50 -0.95
CA CYS A 186 90.49 16.56 -2.27
C CYS A 186 90.22 17.90 -2.96
N ALA A 187 89.00 18.44 -2.86
CA ALA A 187 88.63 19.74 -3.42
C ALA A 187 89.42 20.88 -2.75
N ASP A 188 89.53 20.88 -1.42
CA ASP A 188 90.32 21.84 -0.64
C ASP A 188 91.82 21.78 -0.98
N ALA A 189 92.35 20.58 -1.28
CA ALA A 189 93.74 20.41 -1.69
C ALA A 189 94.01 21.00 -3.08
N VAL A 190 93.06 20.88 -4.02
CA VAL A 190 93.14 21.49 -5.35
C VAL A 190 93.03 23.03 -5.26
N SER A 191 92.11 23.55 -4.44
CA SER A 191 91.97 25.00 -4.22
C SER A 191 93.17 25.65 -3.51
N LYS A 192 93.90 24.92 -2.67
CA LYS A 192 95.14 25.41 -2.03
C LYS A 192 96.36 25.38 -2.96
N ASP A 193 96.41 24.45 -3.91
CA ASP A 193 97.50 24.36 -4.91
C ASP A 193 97.42 25.49 -5.95
N GLU A 194 96.21 25.93 -6.33
CA GLU A 194 96.01 27.12 -7.17
C GLU A 194 96.48 28.43 -6.49
N LEU A 195 96.26 28.57 -5.18
CA LEU A 195 96.68 29.75 -4.40
C LEU A 195 98.19 29.81 -4.07
N GLN A 196 98.90 28.68 -4.20
CA GLN A 196 100.36 28.62 -3.98
C GLN A 196 101.16 28.81 -5.27
N ARG A 197 100.60 28.45 -6.43
CA ARG A 197 101.23 28.70 -7.73
C ARG A 197 101.24 30.18 -8.13
N ASP A 198 100.31 30.96 -7.59
CA ASP A 198 100.15 32.40 -7.88
C ASP A 198 101.07 33.32 -7.04
N LYS A 199 101.99 32.77 -6.22
CA LYS A 199 102.89 33.54 -5.33
C LYS A 199 104.39 33.39 -5.56
N VAL A 200 104.84 32.63 -6.57
CA VAL A 200 106.29 32.31 -6.74
C VAL A 200 106.84 32.67 -8.12
N VAL A 201 106.15 33.47 -8.95
CA VAL A 201 106.71 33.94 -10.23
C VAL A 201 106.40 35.41 -10.49
N GLU A 202 106.93 36.29 -9.64
CA GLU A 202 107.31 37.67 -10.02
C GLU A 202 108.80 37.82 -9.68
N ASP A 203 109.67 37.55 -10.64
CA ASP A 203 110.89 38.33 -10.94
C ASP A 203 111.56 37.74 -12.20
N ASP A 204 111.74 38.63 -13.19
CA ASP A 204 112.76 38.69 -14.23
C ASP A 204 112.96 37.52 -15.23
N GLU A 205 113.15 37.70 -16.54
CA GLU A 205 113.06 38.80 -17.50
C GLU A 205 113.13 38.13 -18.91
N ASP A 206 112.73 38.90 -19.93
CA ASP A 206 113.28 38.89 -21.29
C ASP A 206 112.86 37.87 -22.37
N ASP A 207 112.19 38.46 -23.37
CA ASP A 207 112.55 38.49 -24.80
C ASP A 207 111.60 37.83 -25.84
N PHE A 208 111.38 38.62 -26.89
CA PHE A 208 110.57 38.56 -28.12
C PHE A 208 110.63 37.22 -28.94
N PRO A 209 109.94 37.06 -30.11
CA PRO A 209 108.79 37.77 -30.71
C PRO A 209 107.66 36.86 -31.26
N THR A 210 106.57 37.53 -31.66
CA THR A 210 105.65 37.21 -32.77
C THR A 210 106.23 36.43 -33.96
N THR A 211 105.48 35.48 -34.54
CA THR A 211 104.96 35.52 -35.93
C THR A 211 104.06 34.32 -36.28
N ARG A 212 102.94 34.63 -36.94
CA ARG A 212 102.00 33.75 -37.68
C ARG A 212 102.64 33.27 -39.02
N PRO A 213 101.94 32.70 -40.03
CA PRO A 213 100.64 31.98 -40.13
C PRO A 213 100.68 30.70 -41.04
N ASP A 214 99.50 30.09 -41.19
CA ASP A 214 98.93 29.39 -42.36
C ASP A 214 99.38 27.97 -42.78
N GLY A 215 98.37 27.12 -43.00
CA GLY A 215 98.51 25.87 -43.76
C GLY A 215 97.57 24.70 -43.42
N GLU A 216 96.26 24.94 -43.47
CA GLU A 216 95.20 24.02 -43.95
C GLU A 216 95.06 22.52 -43.52
N PHE A 217 93.89 22.28 -42.91
CA PHE A 217 92.90 21.18 -43.06
C PHE A 217 93.23 19.71 -42.69
N LEU A 218 92.52 19.28 -41.63
CA LEU A 218 91.73 18.03 -41.42
C LEU A 218 92.49 16.69 -41.40
N HIS A 219 92.17 15.71 -40.55
CA HIS A 219 90.95 15.45 -39.79
C HIS A 219 91.30 14.57 -38.57
N ASN A 220 90.81 14.98 -37.40
CA ASN A 220 90.29 14.23 -36.25
C ASN A 220 90.31 12.68 -36.30
N SER A 221 90.54 11.93 -35.22
CA SER A 221 90.84 12.27 -33.82
C SER A 221 91.06 10.99 -33.03
N ASN A 222 92.29 10.86 -32.52
CA ASN A 222 92.78 10.27 -31.27
C ASN A 222 92.29 8.88 -30.77
N GLY A 223 93.15 7.88 -30.99
CA GLY A 223 93.81 7.18 -29.87
C GLY A 223 94.86 8.10 -29.24
N SER A 224 95.30 7.95 -27.99
CA SER A 224 96.22 6.89 -27.58
C SER A 224 96.71 7.19 -26.16
N LYS A 225 97.19 6.13 -25.50
CA LYS A 225 98.16 6.10 -24.41
C LYS A 225 99.05 7.35 -24.32
N GLU A 226 99.32 7.81 -23.11
CA GLU A 226 100.68 8.12 -22.62
C GLU A 226 100.65 8.34 -21.09
N LYS A 227 101.41 7.51 -20.35
CA LYS A 227 102.66 7.87 -19.68
C LYS A 227 102.48 8.83 -18.48
N LEU A 228 102.72 8.22 -17.32
CA LEU A 228 103.54 8.74 -16.23
C LEU A 228 103.18 10.15 -15.71
N PHE A 229 102.32 10.18 -14.70
CA PHE A 229 102.50 11.10 -13.58
C PHE A 229 102.99 10.31 -12.38
N SER A 230 104.17 10.70 -11.89
CA SER A 230 104.83 10.22 -10.69
C SER A 230 103.91 10.40 -9.46
N PRO A 231 103.97 9.50 -8.45
CA PRO A 231 103.11 9.60 -7.28
C PRO A 231 103.53 10.82 -6.47
N LEU A 232 102.71 11.88 -6.49
CA LEU A 232 102.82 12.92 -5.50
C LEU A 232 102.45 12.27 -4.16
N ASN A 233 103.47 12.11 -3.34
CA ASN A 233 103.40 11.52 -2.01
C ASN A 233 102.61 12.48 -1.11
N SER A 234 101.28 12.42 -1.14
CA SER A 234 100.41 13.12 -0.18
C SER A 234 100.40 12.37 1.15
N LYS A 235 101.58 12.29 1.78
CA LYS A 235 101.67 12.13 3.23
C LYS A 235 101.06 13.40 3.84
N GLY A 236 99.75 13.40 4.06
CA GLY A 236 99.08 14.53 4.69
C GLY A 236 97.56 14.68 4.54
N ILE A 237 96.82 13.71 3.97
CA ILE A 237 95.35 13.77 4.00
C ILE A 237 94.82 12.43 4.52
N ASN A 238 94.56 12.43 5.83
CA ASN A 238 93.77 11.53 6.69
C ASN A 238 93.54 10.09 6.19
N GLY A 239 93.99 9.10 6.99
CA GLY A 239 93.94 7.65 6.75
C GLY A 239 92.56 7.03 6.49
N ILE A 240 91.91 7.41 5.41
CA ILE A 240 90.63 6.91 4.91
C ILE A 240 90.95 5.96 3.74
N ASP A 241 90.59 4.68 3.88
CA ASP A 241 90.68 3.68 2.81
C ASP A 241 89.51 3.83 1.84
N PHE A 242 89.63 4.77 0.89
CA PHE A 242 88.60 5.07 -0.10
C PHE A 242 88.14 3.82 -0.89
N LYS A 243 89.06 2.90 -1.19
CA LYS A 243 88.73 1.68 -1.94
C LYS A 243 87.89 0.73 -1.09
N GLY A 244 88.23 0.58 0.18
CA GLY A 244 87.43 -0.16 1.16
C GLY A 244 86.03 0.43 1.35
N GLU A 245 85.93 1.75 1.49
CA GLU A 245 84.65 2.46 1.63
C GLU A 245 83.76 2.33 0.38
N ALA A 246 84.33 2.45 -0.83
CA ALA A 246 83.58 2.30 -2.08
C ALA A 246 83.05 0.87 -2.30
N ILE A 247 83.84 -0.16 -1.94
CA ILE A 247 83.40 -1.56 -1.99
C ILE A 247 82.27 -1.80 -0.99
N THR A 248 82.41 -1.29 0.23
CA THR A 248 81.41 -1.47 1.28
C THR A 248 80.13 -0.71 0.93
N PHE A 249 80.22 0.51 0.39
CA PHE A 249 79.08 1.28 -0.14
C PHE A 249 78.32 0.52 -1.23
N LYS A 250 79.03 -0.09 -2.17
CA LYS A 250 78.43 -0.92 -3.22
C LYS A 250 77.71 -2.13 -2.63
N ALA A 251 78.30 -2.80 -1.64
CA ALA A 251 77.69 -3.94 -0.96
C ALA A 251 76.45 -3.53 -0.15
N THR A 252 76.52 -2.44 0.62
CA THR A 252 75.38 -1.89 1.38
C THR A 252 74.22 -1.52 0.46
N THR A 253 74.51 -0.83 -0.65
CA THR A 253 73.48 -0.42 -1.63
C THR A 253 72.83 -1.64 -2.31
N ALA A 254 73.62 -2.66 -2.67
CA ALA A 254 73.08 -3.92 -3.19
C ALA A 254 72.21 -4.66 -2.16
N GLY A 255 72.59 -4.64 -0.88
CA GLY A 255 71.80 -5.20 0.23
C GLY A 255 70.47 -4.48 0.42
N ILE A 256 70.45 -3.15 0.32
CA ILE A 256 69.22 -2.34 0.36
C ILE A 256 68.30 -2.70 -0.80
N LEU A 257 68.82 -2.79 -2.02
CA LEU A 257 68.03 -3.12 -3.21
C LEU A 257 67.41 -4.52 -3.09
N ALA A 258 68.18 -5.52 -2.66
CA ALA A 258 67.65 -6.87 -2.45
C ALA A 258 66.56 -6.92 -1.36
N THR A 259 66.74 -6.17 -0.28
CA THR A 259 65.79 -6.10 0.83
C THR A 259 64.49 -5.39 0.39
N LEU A 260 64.61 -4.31 -0.38
CA LEU A 260 63.47 -3.61 -1.00
C LEU A 260 62.67 -4.51 -1.94
N SER A 261 63.35 -5.24 -2.84
CA SER A 261 62.69 -6.20 -3.73
C SER A 261 61.90 -7.25 -2.94
N HIS A 262 62.48 -7.77 -1.85
CA HIS A 262 61.79 -8.73 -1.01
C HIS A 262 60.61 -8.12 -0.24
N CYS A 263 60.72 -6.88 0.24
CA CYS A 263 59.60 -6.16 0.84
C CYS A 263 58.44 -5.99 -0.14
N ILE A 264 58.72 -5.67 -1.41
CA ILE A 264 57.71 -5.55 -2.46
C ILE A 264 57.01 -6.90 -2.68
N GLU A 265 57.75 -8.01 -2.78
CA GLU A 265 57.17 -9.35 -2.92
C GLU A 265 56.25 -9.73 -1.74
N LEU A 266 56.65 -9.38 -0.51
CA LEU A 266 55.84 -9.62 0.68
C LEU A 266 54.55 -8.78 0.68
N MET A 267 54.61 -7.54 0.20
CA MET A 267 53.45 -6.68 0.04
C MET A 267 52.49 -7.21 -1.02
N VAL A 268 53.00 -7.62 -2.19
CA VAL A 268 52.20 -8.22 -3.27
C VAL A 268 51.50 -9.50 -2.80
N LYS A 269 52.22 -10.41 -2.12
CA LYS A 269 51.59 -11.62 -1.54
C LYS A 269 50.50 -11.28 -0.52
N ARG A 270 50.71 -10.24 0.28
CA ARG A 270 49.72 -9.77 1.26
C ARG A 270 48.49 -9.22 0.55
N GLU A 271 48.67 -8.41 -0.48
CA GLU A 271 47.60 -7.85 -1.31
C GLU A 271 46.78 -8.96 -2.00
N GLU A 272 47.42 -9.92 -2.65
CA GLU A 272 46.75 -11.09 -3.25
C GLU A 272 45.95 -11.89 -2.21
N SER A 273 46.48 -12.05 -0.99
CA SER A 273 45.77 -12.72 0.09
C SER A 273 44.54 -11.93 0.56
N TRP A 274 44.61 -10.60 0.58
CA TRP A 274 43.47 -9.76 0.91
C TRP A 274 42.42 -9.77 -0.19
N GLN A 275 42.85 -9.71 -1.45
CA GLN A 275 41.95 -9.81 -2.60
C GLN A 275 41.15 -11.12 -2.56
N LYS A 276 41.82 -12.26 -2.34
CA LYS A 276 41.14 -13.56 -2.20
C LYS A 276 40.15 -13.62 -1.03
N ARG A 277 40.39 -12.87 0.05
CA ARG A 277 39.45 -12.79 1.18
C ARG A 277 38.26 -11.92 0.83
N LEU A 278 38.48 -10.80 0.17
CA LEU A 278 37.43 -9.91 -0.30
C LEU A 278 36.51 -10.63 -1.28
N ASP A 279 37.07 -11.35 -2.25
CA ASP A 279 36.29 -12.11 -3.24
C ASP A 279 35.42 -13.18 -2.57
N LYS A 280 35.94 -13.89 -1.56
CA LYS A 280 35.16 -14.86 -0.78
C LYS A 280 34.01 -14.20 -0.01
N GLU A 281 34.22 -13.00 0.52
CA GLU A 281 33.19 -12.29 1.28
C GLU A 281 32.10 -11.71 0.37
N MET A 282 32.48 -11.17 -0.80
CA MET A 282 31.53 -10.76 -1.84
C MET A 282 30.67 -11.93 -2.32
N GLU A 283 31.27 -13.10 -2.52
CA GLU A 283 30.57 -14.30 -2.97
C GLU A 283 29.63 -14.88 -1.88
N LYS A 284 29.96 -14.75 -0.59
CA LYS A 284 29.01 -15.06 0.50
C LYS A 284 27.86 -14.07 0.53
N ARG A 285 28.14 -12.77 0.36
CA ARG A 285 27.12 -11.72 0.32
C ARG A 285 26.14 -11.96 -0.83
N ARG A 286 26.64 -12.26 -2.03
CA ARG A 286 25.82 -12.61 -3.20
C ARG A 286 24.90 -13.80 -2.90
N ARG A 287 25.42 -14.89 -2.33
CA ARG A 287 24.60 -16.04 -1.94
C ARG A 287 23.53 -15.70 -0.89
N ALA A 288 23.85 -14.85 0.08
CA ALA A 288 22.89 -14.40 1.09
C ALA A 288 21.79 -13.51 0.48
N GLU A 289 22.15 -12.60 -0.42
CA GLU A 289 21.20 -11.75 -1.16
C GLU A 289 20.28 -12.60 -2.07
N GLU A 290 20.82 -13.62 -2.75
CA GLU A 290 20.03 -14.56 -3.55
C GLU A 290 19.09 -15.42 -2.70
N ALA A 291 19.55 -15.91 -1.55
CA ALA A 291 18.71 -16.65 -0.60
C ALA A 291 17.60 -15.75 -0.04
N TYR A 292 17.91 -14.50 0.30
CA TYR A 292 16.93 -13.50 0.73
C TYR A 292 15.88 -13.21 -0.35
N ASN A 293 16.31 -12.97 -1.59
CA ASN A 293 15.40 -12.72 -2.71
C ASN A 293 14.51 -13.92 -3.00
N THR A 294 15.06 -15.13 -2.90
CA THR A 294 14.28 -16.38 -3.05
C THR A 294 13.26 -16.53 -1.93
N ALA A 295 13.65 -16.34 -0.67
CA ALA A 295 12.75 -16.37 0.47
C ALA A 295 11.66 -15.30 0.37
N MET A 296 11.99 -14.08 -0.10
CA MET A 296 11.02 -13.01 -0.36
C MET A 296 10.06 -13.35 -1.51
N SER A 297 10.54 -14.03 -2.55
CA SER A 297 9.68 -14.51 -3.64
C SER A 297 8.74 -15.62 -3.16
N GLU A 298 9.20 -16.54 -2.31
CA GLU A 298 8.36 -17.56 -1.67
C GLU A 298 7.34 -16.95 -0.70
N LEU A 299 7.73 -15.91 0.05
CA LEU A 299 6.81 -15.17 0.92
C LEU A 299 5.72 -14.47 0.10
N LYS A 300 6.08 -13.85 -1.04
CA LYS A 300 5.12 -13.26 -1.99
C LYS A 300 4.24 -14.29 -2.70
N LYS A 301 4.71 -15.53 -2.89
CA LYS A 301 3.88 -16.63 -3.40
C LYS A 301 2.92 -17.17 -2.34
N LYS A 302 3.31 -17.12 -1.07
CA LYS A 302 2.45 -17.45 0.08
C LYS A 302 1.49 -16.32 0.48
N SER A 303 1.66 -15.10 -0.06
CA SER A 303 0.82 -13.94 0.26
C SER A 303 -0.49 -13.88 -0.53
N HIS A 304 -0.85 -14.94 -1.27
CA HIS A 304 -2.22 -15.12 -1.70
C HIS A 304 -2.95 -15.83 -0.58
N PHE A 305 -3.62 -15.09 0.31
CA PHE A 305 -4.96 -15.39 0.83
C PHE A 305 -5.37 -14.22 1.72
N GLY A 306 -6.22 -13.36 1.17
CA GLY A 306 -6.86 -12.28 1.88
C GLY A 306 -7.71 -12.79 3.05
N GLY A 307 -7.24 -12.56 4.27
CA GLY A 307 -7.87 -13.00 5.51
C GLY A 307 -8.47 -11.85 6.33
N PRO A 308 -9.13 -12.17 7.45
CA PRO A 308 -9.71 -11.18 8.38
C PRO A 308 -8.70 -10.18 8.97
N ASP A 309 -7.39 -10.48 8.91
CA ASP A 309 -6.35 -9.66 9.53
C ASP A 309 -5.98 -8.39 8.73
N TYR A 310 -6.66 -8.13 7.61
CA TYR A 310 -6.43 -6.99 6.71
C TYR A 310 -7.44 -5.84 6.89
N GLU A 311 -8.27 -5.88 7.94
CA GLU A 311 -9.60 -5.29 7.92
C GLU A 311 -9.68 -3.74 7.78
N GLU A 312 -9.15 -2.88 8.66
CA GLU A 312 -9.65 -1.48 8.68
C GLU A 312 -8.66 -0.40 9.17
N GLY A 313 -8.79 0.81 8.61
CA GLY A 313 -8.07 2.03 9.02
C GLY A 313 -6.95 2.47 8.06
N PRO A 314 -6.26 3.59 8.36
CA PRO A 314 -5.21 4.17 7.50
C PRO A 314 -3.99 3.26 7.24
N ASN A 315 -3.98 2.05 7.82
CA ASN A 315 -2.89 1.07 7.74
C ASN A 315 -3.29 -0.22 6.99
N SER A 316 -4.39 -0.23 6.24
CA SER A 316 -4.76 -1.40 5.43
C SER A 316 -3.67 -1.68 4.39
N LEU A 317 -3.23 -2.95 4.30
CA LEU A 317 -2.16 -3.41 3.41
C LEU A 317 -2.68 -3.87 2.03
N ILE A 318 -3.95 -3.65 1.73
CA ILE A 318 -4.52 -3.90 0.40
C ILE A 318 -3.93 -2.91 -0.60
N ASN A 319 -3.50 -3.41 -1.75
CA ASN A 319 -3.03 -2.51 -2.83
C ASN A 319 -4.24 -1.83 -3.48
N GLU A 320 -4.01 -0.66 -4.10
CA GLU A 320 -5.11 0.16 -4.66
C GLU A 320 -5.94 -0.60 -5.71
N GLU A 321 -5.33 -1.46 -6.52
CA GLU A 321 -5.97 -2.17 -7.63
C GLU A 321 -6.93 -3.28 -7.14
N GLU A 322 -6.48 -4.18 -6.26
CA GLU A 322 -7.34 -5.19 -5.63
C GLU A 322 -8.46 -4.57 -4.81
N PHE A 323 -8.18 -3.39 -4.25
CA PHE A 323 -9.16 -2.58 -3.54
C PHE A 323 -10.25 -2.02 -4.48
N PHE A 324 -9.87 -1.49 -5.64
CA PHE A 324 -10.82 -1.01 -6.64
C PHE A 324 -11.75 -2.12 -7.13
N ASP A 325 -11.18 -3.29 -7.47
CA ASP A 325 -11.95 -4.44 -7.92
C ASP A 325 -12.96 -4.91 -6.86
N ALA A 326 -12.56 -4.88 -5.58
CA ALA A 326 -13.44 -5.25 -4.47
C ALA A 326 -14.59 -4.25 -4.29
N VAL A 327 -14.30 -2.94 -4.36
CA VAL A 327 -15.31 -1.88 -4.24
C VAL A 327 -16.28 -1.93 -5.43
N GLU A 328 -15.79 -2.05 -6.66
CA GLU A 328 -16.62 -2.14 -7.86
C GLU A 328 -17.50 -3.40 -7.81
N ALA A 329 -16.93 -4.57 -7.50
CA ALA A 329 -17.68 -5.81 -7.38
C ALA A 329 -18.71 -5.82 -6.23
N ALA A 330 -18.47 -5.05 -5.15
CA ALA A 330 -19.43 -4.88 -4.06
C ALA A 330 -20.64 -4.06 -4.53
N LEU A 331 -20.38 -3.01 -5.29
CA LEU A 331 -21.39 -2.11 -5.80
C LEU A 331 -22.22 -2.76 -6.92
N ASP A 332 -21.60 -3.54 -7.79
CA ASP A 332 -22.29 -4.38 -8.78
C ASP A 332 -23.19 -5.44 -8.13
N ARG A 333 -22.76 -6.02 -7.00
CA ARG A 333 -23.60 -6.93 -6.22
C ARG A 333 -24.78 -6.21 -5.59
N GLN A 334 -24.56 -5.00 -5.08
CA GLN A 334 -25.63 -4.17 -4.54
C GLN A 334 -26.69 -3.88 -5.59
N ASP A 335 -26.28 -3.56 -6.82
CA ASP A 335 -27.18 -3.35 -7.96
C ASP A 335 -28.00 -4.62 -8.28
N LYS A 336 -27.36 -5.79 -8.31
CA LYS A 336 -28.06 -7.07 -8.54
C LYS A 336 -29.09 -7.40 -7.46
N ILE A 337 -28.78 -7.13 -6.20
CA ILE A 337 -29.71 -7.32 -5.09
C ILE A 337 -30.88 -6.33 -5.20
N GLU A 338 -30.59 -5.07 -5.57
CA GLU A 338 -31.61 -4.05 -5.78
C GLU A 338 -32.56 -4.41 -6.92
N GLU A 339 -32.03 -4.85 -8.06
CA GLU A 339 -32.81 -5.28 -9.23
C GLU A 339 -33.71 -6.48 -8.91
N GLN A 340 -33.20 -7.46 -8.15
CA GLN A 340 -34.00 -8.59 -7.66
C GLN A 340 -35.13 -8.12 -6.73
N SER A 341 -34.84 -7.23 -5.78
CA SER A 341 -35.86 -6.72 -4.86
C SER A 341 -36.94 -5.88 -5.57
N GLN A 342 -36.58 -5.13 -6.61
CA GLN A 342 -37.51 -4.33 -7.40
C GLN A 342 -38.41 -5.22 -8.26
N THR A 343 -37.87 -6.32 -8.80
CA THR A 343 -38.62 -7.33 -9.55
C THR A 343 -39.63 -8.07 -8.65
N GLU A 344 -39.28 -8.30 -7.38
CA GLU A 344 -40.19 -8.90 -6.41
C GLU A 344 -41.29 -7.94 -5.94
N LYS A 345 -40.96 -6.67 -5.69
CA LYS A 345 -41.94 -5.63 -5.33
C LYS A 345 -42.94 -5.33 -6.45
N SER A 346 -42.51 -5.38 -7.71
CA SER A 346 -43.40 -5.24 -8.88
C SER A 346 -44.30 -6.46 -9.11
N ARG A 347 -43.94 -7.64 -8.59
CA ARG A 347 -44.81 -8.84 -8.56
C ARG A 347 -45.82 -8.83 -7.42
N ALA A 348 -45.52 -8.15 -6.31
CA ALA A 348 -46.38 -8.07 -5.14
C ALA A 348 -47.20 -6.77 -5.09
N HIS A 349 -48.13 -6.58 -6.04
CA HIS A 349 -49.21 -5.61 -5.87
C HIS A 349 -50.49 -6.34 -5.44
N ARG A 350 -50.74 -6.38 -4.12
CA ARG A 350 -52.09 -6.59 -3.56
C ARG A 350 -52.27 -5.86 -2.23
N ALA A 351 -53.12 -4.84 -2.31
CA ALA A 351 -53.94 -4.18 -1.30
C ALA A 351 -53.49 -4.20 0.17
N SER A 352 -53.19 -3.02 0.71
CA SER A 352 -53.28 -2.72 2.14
C SER A 352 -54.48 -1.79 2.41
N PRO A 353 -55.20 -1.95 3.54
CA PRO A 353 -56.39 -1.16 3.86
C PRO A 353 -56.06 0.16 4.56
N LEU A 354 -56.93 1.15 4.34
CA LEU A 354 -56.99 2.43 5.06
C LEU A 354 -57.21 2.22 6.58
N PRO A 355 -56.60 3.02 7.46
CA PRO A 355 -57.13 3.21 8.80
C PRO A 355 -57.99 4.48 8.88
N ALA A 356 -59.22 4.31 9.36
CA ALA A 356 -60.04 5.36 9.93
C ALA A 356 -59.77 5.44 11.45
N GLY A 357 -59.75 6.64 12.00
CA GLY A 357 -59.74 6.83 13.46
C GLY A 357 -59.17 8.17 13.90
N GLU A 358 -60.02 9.20 13.89
CA GLU A 358 -59.80 10.42 14.65
C GLU A 358 -59.61 10.09 16.14
N THR A 359 -58.62 10.68 16.80
CA THR A 359 -58.63 10.80 18.26
C THR A 359 -58.03 12.14 18.64
N TYR A 360 -58.90 13.04 19.11
CA TYR A 360 -58.55 14.30 19.74
C TYR A 360 -57.59 14.05 20.92
N SER A 361 -56.48 14.78 20.99
CA SER A 361 -55.75 14.97 22.26
C SER A 361 -55.59 16.44 22.56
N PHE A 362 -55.99 16.78 23.79
CA PHE A 362 -56.09 18.09 24.40
C PHE A 362 -54.85 18.97 24.27
N VAL A 363 -55.13 20.26 24.09
CA VAL A 363 -54.21 21.37 24.35
C VAL A 363 -53.94 21.42 25.85
N ASP A 364 -52.67 21.41 26.25
CA ASP A 364 -52.29 21.85 27.58
C ASP A 364 -51.11 22.83 27.54
N THR A 365 -51.02 23.59 28.62
CA THR A 365 -50.74 25.03 28.61
C THR A 365 -49.25 25.40 28.80
N HIS A 366 -48.83 26.44 28.07
CA HIS A 366 -47.69 27.35 28.29
C HIS A 366 -46.23 26.83 28.25
N ARG A 367 -45.60 26.95 27.06
CA ARG A 367 -44.18 27.37 26.87
C ARG A 367 -43.97 28.04 25.50
N PHE A 368 -44.83 28.99 25.14
CA PHE A 368 -44.90 29.55 23.78
C PHE A 368 -43.84 30.62 23.44
N ALA A 369 -43.10 31.16 24.41
CA ALA A 369 -42.07 32.16 24.10
C ALA A 369 -40.78 31.53 23.52
N GLU A 370 -40.41 30.32 23.96
CA GLU A 370 -39.16 29.67 23.55
C GLU A 370 -39.29 29.01 22.17
N LYS A 371 -40.45 28.38 21.90
CA LYS A 371 -40.75 27.81 20.58
C LYS A 371 -40.81 28.87 19.48
N VAL A 372 -41.42 30.04 19.73
CA VAL A 372 -41.48 31.13 18.74
C VAL A 372 -40.09 31.67 18.41
N LEU A 373 -39.23 31.88 19.42
CA LEU A 373 -37.84 32.31 19.21
C LEU A 373 -37.01 31.26 18.46
N GLN A 374 -37.27 29.97 18.68
CA GLN A 374 -36.59 28.87 17.99
C GLN A 374 -37.08 28.74 16.54
N GLN A 375 -38.38 28.94 16.30
CA GLN A 375 -38.99 28.92 14.97
C GLN A 375 -38.56 30.13 14.12
N GLU A 376 -38.44 31.32 14.71
CA GLU A 376 -37.89 32.52 14.05
C GLU A 376 -36.42 32.32 13.67
N LYS A 377 -35.61 31.76 14.57
CA LYS A 377 -34.20 31.42 14.27
C LYS A 377 -34.10 30.41 13.14
N VAL A 378 -34.89 29.34 13.18
CA VAL A 378 -34.95 28.34 12.10
C VAL A 378 -35.34 28.99 10.78
N SER A 379 -36.38 29.84 10.77
CA SER A 379 -36.80 30.54 9.55
C SER A 379 -35.67 31.39 8.97
N PHE A 380 -34.97 32.14 9.81
CA PHE A 380 -33.81 32.93 9.39
C PHE A 380 -32.70 32.07 8.78
N PHE A 381 -32.35 30.94 9.40
CA PHE A 381 -31.34 30.01 8.85
C PHE A 381 -31.78 29.42 7.50
N VAL A 382 -33.05 29.02 7.38
CA VAL A 382 -33.59 28.53 6.11
C VAL A 382 -33.52 29.62 5.04
N GLU A 383 -33.94 30.85 5.35
CA GLU A 383 -33.88 31.98 4.41
C GLU A 383 -32.46 32.30 3.96
N ASP A 384 -31.48 32.29 4.88
CA ASP A 384 -30.07 32.49 4.54
C ASP A 384 -29.55 31.40 3.60
N MET A 385 -29.83 30.12 3.90
CA MET A 385 -29.44 29.00 3.04
C MET A 385 -30.09 29.07 1.66
N VAL A 386 -31.39 29.39 1.59
CA VAL A 386 -32.10 29.58 0.32
C VAL A 386 -31.47 30.71 -0.48
N LYS A 387 -31.21 31.86 0.15
CA LYS A 387 -30.58 33.01 -0.51
C LYS A 387 -29.18 32.69 -1.04
N ASN A 388 -28.39 31.96 -0.27
CA ASN A 388 -27.06 31.52 -0.69
C ASN A 388 -27.14 30.62 -1.93
N HIS A 389 -28.05 29.65 -1.96
CA HIS A 389 -28.24 28.80 -3.12
C HIS A 389 -28.74 29.57 -4.35
N MET A 390 -29.70 30.47 -4.18
CA MET A 390 -30.21 31.31 -5.29
C MET A 390 -29.09 32.20 -5.87
N THR A 391 -28.16 32.67 -5.05
CA THR A 391 -27.07 33.57 -5.49
C THR A 391 -25.93 32.83 -6.19
N TYR A 392 -25.53 31.67 -5.66
CA TYR A 392 -24.29 31.00 -6.08
C TYR A 392 -24.54 29.70 -6.86
N SER A 393 -25.58 28.94 -6.53
CA SER A 393 -25.76 27.58 -7.09
C SER A 393 -26.33 27.59 -8.51
N LEU A 394 -27.00 28.66 -8.95
CA LEU A 394 -27.54 28.79 -10.31
C LEU A 394 -26.53 29.28 -11.36
N GLN A 395 -25.35 29.76 -10.96
CA GLN A 395 -24.33 30.29 -11.88
C GLN A 395 -23.84 29.21 -12.85
N ASP A 396 -23.75 29.49 -14.16
CA ASP A 396 -23.29 28.48 -15.13
C ASP A 396 -21.85 28.03 -14.84
N VAL A 397 -21.62 26.72 -14.94
CA VAL A 397 -20.32 26.08 -14.71
C VAL A 397 -19.73 25.46 -15.98
N GLY A 398 -20.47 25.44 -17.10
CA GLY A 398 -20.00 24.81 -18.34
C GLY A 398 -18.75 25.45 -18.94
N GLY A 399 -18.46 26.71 -18.62
CA GLY A 399 -17.26 27.44 -19.03
C GLY A 399 -16.24 27.69 -17.92
N ASP A 400 -16.48 27.21 -16.70
CA ASP A 400 -15.58 27.44 -15.56
C ASP A 400 -14.55 26.31 -15.47
N ALA A 401 -13.28 26.65 -15.69
CA ALA A 401 -12.16 25.69 -15.66
C ALA A 401 -11.96 25.03 -14.28
N ASN A 402 -12.54 25.58 -13.21
CA ASN A 402 -12.48 24.99 -11.88
C ASN A 402 -13.45 23.82 -11.69
N TRP A 403 -14.41 23.65 -12.61
CA TRP A 403 -15.38 22.55 -12.59
C TRP A 403 -15.02 21.50 -13.63
N GLN A 404 -14.93 20.25 -13.18
CA GLN A 404 -14.67 19.11 -14.04
C GLN A 404 -16.00 18.44 -14.39
N LEU A 405 -16.30 18.31 -15.69
CA LEU A 405 -17.41 17.49 -16.17
C LEU A 405 -17.07 16.01 -15.97
N VAL A 406 -17.84 15.33 -15.13
CA VAL A 406 -17.59 13.93 -14.73
C VAL A 406 -18.42 12.96 -15.57
N VAL A 407 -19.68 13.30 -15.83
CA VAL A 407 -20.66 12.49 -16.57
C VAL A 407 -21.56 13.42 -17.38
N GLU A 408 -21.83 13.04 -18.63
CA GLU A 408 -22.82 13.66 -19.51
C GLU A 408 -23.69 12.55 -20.13
N GLU A 409 -24.98 12.55 -19.82
CA GLU A 409 -25.97 11.61 -20.34
C GLU A 409 -27.21 12.38 -20.84
N GLY A 410 -27.29 12.59 -22.16
CA GLY A 410 -28.36 13.38 -22.76
C GLY A 410 -28.37 14.81 -22.22
N GLU A 411 -29.49 15.21 -21.59
CA GLU A 411 -29.64 16.52 -20.96
C GLU A 411 -29.04 16.57 -19.54
N MET A 412 -28.57 15.46 -18.99
CA MET A 412 -27.95 15.42 -17.65
C MET A 412 -26.46 15.68 -17.74
N LYS A 413 -25.97 16.65 -16.98
CA LYS A 413 -24.54 16.95 -16.85
C LYS A 413 -24.16 17.00 -15.38
N VAL A 414 -23.14 16.27 -14.97
CA VAL A 414 -22.66 16.21 -13.58
C VAL A 414 -21.23 16.72 -13.52
N TYR A 415 -21.03 17.76 -12.72
CA TYR A 415 -19.77 18.44 -12.52
C TYR A 415 -19.30 18.25 -11.07
N ARG A 416 -17.97 18.21 -10.89
CA ARG A 416 -17.33 18.23 -9.57
C ARG A 416 -16.17 19.20 -9.54
N ARG A 417 -15.83 19.69 -8.35
CA ARG A 417 -14.55 20.36 -8.09
C ARG A 417 -13.81 19.56 -7.03
N GLU A 418 -12.55 19.21 -7.29
CA GLU A 418 -11.75 18.47 -6.31
C GLU A 418 -11.27 19.41 -5.21
N VAL A 419 -11.68 19.13 -3.97
CA VAL A 419 -11.35 19.93 -2.78
C VAL A 419 -11.07 18.97 -1.62
N GLU A 420 -9.89 19.09 -1.03
CA GLU A 420 -9.51 18.34 0.17
C GLU A 420 -9.09 19.30 1.27
N GLU A 421 -9.66 19.14 2.46
CA GLU A 421 -9.31 19.92 3.65
C GLU A 421 -8.86 18.96 4.75
N ASN A 422 -7.62 19.09 5.24
CA ASN A 422 -7.04 18.20 6.25
C ASN A 422 -7.10 16.70 5.87
N GLY A 423 -6.96 16.38 4.57
CA GLY A 423 -7.07 15.01 4.05
C GLY A 423 -8.50 14.46 4.00
N ILE A 424 -9.51 15.31 4.23
CA ILE A 424 -10.93 14.97 4.07
C ILE A 424 -11.43 15.54 2.75
N VAL A 425 -12.02 14.68 1.92
CA VAL A 425 -12.64 15.08 0.65
C VAL A 425 -13.92 15.86 0.90
N LEU A 426 -14.00 17.06 0.34
CA LEU A 426 -15.14 17.98 0.39
C LEU A 426 -15.67 18.33 -1.00
N ASP A 427 -15.30 17.56 -2.02
CA ASP A 427 -15.57 17.82 -3.44
C ASP A 427 -16.99 18.36 -3.68
N PRO A 428 -17.15 19.67 -3.98
CA PRO A 428 -18.44 20.22 -4.35
C PRO A 428 -18.96 19.58 -5.62
N LEU A 429 -20.21 19.13 -5.59
CA LEU A 429 -20.89 18.58 -6.75
C LEU A 429 -21.99 19.53 -7.21
N LYS A 430 -22.06 19.72 -8.53
CA LYS A 430 -23.16 20.39 -9.19
C LYS A 430 -23.62 19.60 -10.41
N ALA A 431 -24.91 19.36 -10.54
CA ALA A 431 -25.49 18.72 -11.71
C ALA A 431 -26.60 19.60 -12.30
N THR A 432 -26.73 19.55 -13.61
CA THR A 432 -27.84 20.16 -14.34
C THR A 432 -28.58 19.07 -15.11
N HIS A 433 -29.91 19.21 -15.18
CA HIS A 433 -30.75 18.29 -15.94
C HIS A 433 -31.99 19.00 -16.48
N ALA A 434 -32.54 18.52 -17.60
CA ALA A 434 -33.77 19.04 -18.18
C ALA A 434 -34.76 17.89 -18.38
N VAL A 435 -35.87 17.93 -17.64
CA VAL A 435 -36.84 16.83 -17.56
C VAL A 435 -38.18 17.28 -18.15
N LYS A 436 -38.62 16.61 -19.22
CA LYS A 436 -39.89 16.92 -19.89
C LYS A 436 -41.08 16.37 -19.11
N GLY A 437 -42.22 17.03 -19.19
CA GLY A 437 -43.48 16.49 -18.68
C GLY A 437 -43.75 16.66 -17.19
N VAL A 438 -42.87 17.35 -16.47
CA VAL A 438 -42.98 17.62 -15.03
C VAL A 438 -42.70 19.09 -14.74
N THR A 439 -43.26 19.62 -13.67
CA THR A 439 -42.96 20.97 -13.17
C THR A 439 -41.90 20.93 -12.08
N GLY A 440 -41.28 22.09 -11.79
CA GLY A 440 -40.38 22.24 -10.66
C GLY A 440 -41.07 22.04 -9.30
N HIS A 441 -42.36 22.37 -9.19
CA HIS A 441 -43.15 22.10 -7.98
C HIS A 441 -43.28 20.60 -7.75
N GLU A 442 -43.68 19.83 -8.77
CA GLU A 442 -43.79 18.37 -8.68
C GLU A 442 -42.45 17.75 -8.28
N VAL A 443 -41.36 18.13 -8.96
CA VAL A 443 -40.02 17.62 -8.65
C VAL A 443 -39.61 17.91 -7.20
N CYS A 444 -39.77 19.15 -6.74
CA CYS A 444 -39.42 19.51 -5.36
C CYS A 444 -40.31 18.80 -4.33
N LEU A 445 -41.60 18.63 -4.61
CA LEU A 445 -42.53 17.95 -3.73
C LEU A 445 -42.13 16.48 -3.53
N TYR A 446 -41.90 15.72 -4.61
CA TYR A 446 -41.48 14.31 -4.52
C TYR A 446 -40.07 14.13 -3.91
N PHE A 447 -39.20 15.15 -3.98
CA PHE A 447 -37.88 15.12 -3.34
C PHE A 447 -37.98 15.35 -1.82
N TRP A 448 -38.84 16.29 -1.41
CA TRP A 448 -39.04 16.68 -0.01
C TRP A 448 -39.89 15.67 0.77
N ASP A 449 -40.93 15.13 0.12
CA ASP A 449 -41.89 14.20 0.72
C ASP A 449 -41.22 12.91 1.23
N THR A 450 -41.42 12.65 2.53
CA THR A 450 -40.81 11.53 3.23
C THR A 450 -41.54 10.21 2.99
N ASP A 451 -42.83 10.25 2.65
CA ASP A 451 -43.67 9.06 2.49
C ASP A 451 -43.28 8.27 1.24
N VAL A 452 -42.74 8.97 0.24
CA VAL A 452 -42.29 8.41 -1.05
C VAL A 452 -40.78 8.17 -1.11
N ARG A 453 -40.03 8.49 -0.05
CA ARG A 453 -38.55 8.43 -0.07
C ARG A 453 -38.01 7.06 -0.46
N ASN A 454 -38.59 6.00 0.11
CA ASN A 454 -38.14 4.62 -0.09
C ASN A 454 -38.41 4.07 -1.50
N ASP A 455 -39.21 4.76 -2.32
CA ASP A 455 -39.49 4.33 -3.70
C ASP A 455 -38.31 4.63 -4.63
N TRP A 456 -37.61 5.74 -4.39
CA TRP A 456 -36.53 6.22 -5.26
C TRP A 456 -35.15 6.20 -4.61
N GLU A 457 -35.04 6.37 -3.29
CA GLU A 457 -33.76 6.40 -2.59
C GLU A 457 -33.16 5.00 -2.42
N THR A 458 -31.86 4.88 -2.64
CA THR A 458 -31.15 3.59 -2.66
C THR A 458 -29.95 3.55 -1.71
N THR A 459 -29.51 4.70 -1.19
CA THR A 459 -28.30 4.80 -0.37
C THR A 459 -28.58 4.77 1.13
N ILE A 460 -29.85 4.81 1.54
CA ILE A 460 -30.27 4.86 2.94
C ILE A 460 -30.49 3.45 3.49
N GLU A 461 -30.11 3.25 4.76
CA GLU A 461 -30.39 2.04 5.54
C GLU A 461 -31.52 2.27 6.57
N ASN A 462 -31.49 3.39 7.29
CA ASN A 462 -32.55 3.78 8.21
C ASN A 462 -32.89 5.27 8.06
N PHE A 463 -34.15 5.63 8.27
CA PHE A 463 -34.68 6.97 8.07
C PHE A 463 -35.78 7.27 9.09
N SER A 464 -35.69 8.43 9.75
CA SER A 464 -36.72 8.88 10.70
C SER A 464 -36.85 10.40 10.70
N VAL A 465 -38.08 10.89 10.70
CA VAL A 465 -38.38 12.30 11.01
C VAL A 465 -38.22 12.50 12.52
N VAL A 466 -37.32 13.42 12.89
CA VAL A 466 -36.99 13.75 14.28
C VAL A 466 -37.94 14.82 14.81
N GLU A 467 -38.21 15.84 14.02
CA GLU A 467 -39.07 16.96 14.39
C GLU A 467 -39.76 17.56 13.16
N THR A 468 -41.03 17.93 13.29
CA THR A 468 -41.77 18.71 12.29
C THR A 468 -41.85 20.16 12.74
N LEU A 469 -41.20 21.06 12.00
CA LEU A 469 -41.09 22.49 12.36
C LEU A 469 -42.25 23.31 11.77
N SER A 470 -42.69 22.93 10.57
CA SER A 470 -43.83 23.48 9.83
C SER A 470 -44.25 22.51 8.71
N ASP A 471 -45.33 22.83 8.00
CA ASP A 471 -45.82 22.05 6.84
C ASP A 471 -44.83 21.98 5.67
N ASN A 472 -43.75 22.76 5.73
CA ASN A 472 -42.73 22.85 4.69
C ASN A 472 -41.30 22.80 5.24
N ALA A 473 -41.12 22.37 6.50
CA ALA A 473 -39.80 22.19 7.10
C ALA A 473 -39.82 21.10 8.19
N ILE A 474 -38.91 20.13 8.04
CA ILE A 474 -38.77 18.98 8.95
C ILE A 474 -37.28 18.71 9.25
N ILE A 475 -36.98 18.12 10.40
CA ILE A 475 -35.65 17.62 10.76
C ILE A 475 -35.66 16.11 10.58
N ILE A 476 -34.66 15.60 9.88
CA ILE A 476 -34.51 14.20 9.51
C ILE A 476 -33.19 13.67 10.06
N TYR A 477 -33.26 12.47 10.63
CA TYR A 477 -32.10 11.63 10.91
C TYR A 477 -32.11 10.43 9.96
N GLN A 478 -30.98 10.16 9.32
CA GLN A 478 -30.83 8.99 8.46
C GLN A 478 -29.43 8.38 8.56
N THR A 479 -29.35 7.07 8.36
CA THR A 479 -28.09 6.34 8.21
C THR A 479 -27.93 5.90 6.76
N HIS A 480 -26.73 6.07 6.22
CA HIS A 480 -26.41 5.60 4.87
C HIS A 480 -25.84 4.19 4.92
N LYS A 481 -26.05 3.43 3.84
CA LYS A 481 -25.37 2.16 3.61
C LYS A 481 -23.87 2.36 3.73
N ARG A 482 -23.19 1.42 4.39
CA ARG A 482 -21.74 1.51 4.63
C ARG A 482 -20.98 1.47 3.31
N VAL A 483 -20.10 2.47 3.10
CA VAL A 483 -19.14 2.49 1.99
C VAL A 483 -17.79 2.03 2.52
N TRP A 484 -17.46 0.76 2.28
CA TRP A 484 -16.20 0.16 2.70
C TRP A 484 -15.00 0.88 2.02
N PRO A 485 -13.87 1.08 2.73
CA PRO A 485 -13.49 0.62 4.06
C PRO A 485 -13.92 1.56 5.18
N ALA A 486 -14.54 2.68 4.82
CA ALA A 486 -14.84 3.73 5.76
C ALA A 486 -15.99 3.30 6.70
N SER A 487 -16.01 3.87 7.92
CA SER A 487 -17.11 3.63 8.88
C SER A 487 -18.46 4.07 8.31
N GLN A 488 -19.56 3.55 8.85
CA GLN A 488 -20.88 3.98 8.42
C GLN A 488 -21.11 5.48 8.70
N ARG A 489 -21.86 6.16 7.82
CA ARG A 489 -22.23 7.57 8.00
C ARG A 489 -23.67 7.72 8.42
N ASP A 490 -23.91 8.58 9.40
CA ASP A 490 -25.23 9.13 9.69
C ASP A 490 -25.26 10.63 9.35
N VAL A 491 -26.46 11.14 9.08
CA VAL A 491 -26.69 12.57 8.81
C VAL A 491 -27.93 13.00 9.56
N LEU A 492 -27.82 14.16 10.20
CA LEU A 492 -28.92 14.89 10.81
C LEU A 492 -29.04 16.22 10.09
N TYR A 493 -30.21 16.51 9.51
CA TYR A 493 -30.40 17.68 8.67
C TYR A 493 -31.83 18.22 8.69
N LEU A 494 -31.95 19.53 8.47
CA LEU A 494 -33.21 20.20 8.23
C LEU A 494 -33.49 20.15 6.72
N SER A 495 -34.69 19.70 6.36
CA SER A 495 -35.22 19.67 5.00
C SER A 495 -36.37 20.66 4.85
N ALA A 496 -36.21 21.67 4.00
CA ALA A 496 -37.22 22.69 3.77
C ALA A 496 -37.52 22.88 2.28
N ILE A 497 -38.81 22.98 1.94
CA ILE A 497 -39.29 23.30 0.59
C ILE A 497 -39.78 24.76 0.53
N ARG A 498 -39.39 25.49 -0.51
CA ARG A 498 -39.74 26.91 -0.71
C ARG A 498 -40.04 27.20 -2.17
N LYS A 499 -41.01 28.09 -2.39
CA LYS A 499 -41.24 28.76 -3.67
C LYS A 499 -40.64 30.17 -3.61
N ILE A 500 -39.79 30.49 -4.57
CA ILE A 500 -39.20 31.81 -4.75
C ILE A 500 -39.86 32.44 -5.97
N MET A 501 -40.55 33.55 -5.75
CA MET A 501 -41.16 34.33 -6.82
C MET A 501 -40.08 35.04 -7.62
N ALA A 502 -40.24 35.07 -8.94
CA ALA A 502 -39.34 35.83 -9.80
C ALA A 502 -39.38 37.34 -9.48
N SER A 503 -38.21 37.98 -9.50
CA SER A 503 -38.11 39.44 -9.29
C SER A 503 -38.62 40.23 -10.48
N ASN A 504 -38.59 39.64 -11.67
CA ASN A 504 -38.99 40.23 -12.95
C ASN A 504 -39.93 39.27 -13.70
N GLU A 505 -40.85 39.79 -14.52
CA GLU A 505 -41.80 38.99 -15.31
C GLU A 505 -41.13 38.06 -16.36
N ASN A 506 -39.87 38.31 -16.68
CA ASN A 506 -39.11 37.51 -17.65
C ASN A 506 -38.43 36.28 -17.03
N ASP A 507 -38.30 36.23 -15.70
CA ASP A 507 -37.64 35.13 -15.00
C ASP A 507 -38.69 34.12 -14.51
N PRO A 508 -38.42 32.80 -14.56
CA PRO A 508 -39.35 31.81 -14.06
C PRO A 508 -39.33 31.77 -12.53
N ASP A 509 -40.51 31.55 -11.93
CA ASP A 509 -40.62 31.15 -10.52
C ASP A 509 -39.73 29.92 -10.27
N THR A 510 -39.10 29.90 -9.09
CA THR A 510 -38.15 28.84 -8.72
C THR A 510 -38.68 28.07 -7.53
N TRP A 511 -38.77 26.76 -7.65
CA TRP A 511 -38.99 25.86 -6.52
C TRP A 511 -37.66 25.32 -6.03
N LEU A 512 -37.50 25.24 -4.72
CA LEU A 512 -36.25 24.81 -4.10
C LEU A 512 -36.52 23.95 -2.88
N VAL A 513 -35.76 22.85 -2.76
CA VAL A 513 -35.62 22.08 -1.52
C VAL A 513 -34.18 22.20 -1.05
N CYS A 514 -33.97 22.63 0.20
CA CYS A 514 -32.66 22.64 0.84
C CYS A 514 -32.61 21.63 1.98
N ASN A 515 -31.53 20.84 2.00
CA ASN A 515 -31.21 19.85 3.02
C ASN A 515 -29.84 20.21 3.60
N PHE A 516 -29.82 20.76 4.80
CA PHE A 516 -28.57 21.20 5.44
C PHE A 516 -28.47 20.72 6.88
N SER A 517 -27.26 20.35 7.29
CA SER A 517 -27.05 19.76 8.61
C SER A 517 -27.33 20.73 9.75
N VAL A 518 -27.99 20.21 10.79
CA VAL A 518 -28.32 20.93 12.03
C VAL A 518 -28.02 20.03 13.22
N ASP A 519 -27.87 20.63 14.40
CA ASP A 519 -27.77 19.90 15.66
C ASP A 519 -29.16 19.75 16.29
N HIS A 520 -29.42 18.62 16.95
CA HIS A 520 -30.67 18.35 17.64
C HIS A 520 -30.44 17.35 18.79
N ASP A 521 -30.99 17.64 19.97
CA ASP A 521 -30.73 16.90 21.21
C ASP A 521 -31.19 15.43 21.13
N SER A 522 -32.24 15.13 20.37
CA SER A 522 -32.75 13.77 20.19
C SER A 522 -31.92 12.89 19.25
N ALA A 523 -30.87 13.42 18.62
CA ALA A 523 -30.00 12.67 17.71
C ALA A 523 -28.50 12.95 17.98
N PRO A 524 -28.01 12.65 19.20
CA PRO A 524 -26.62 12.87 19.56
C PRO A 524 -25.68 12.01 18.71
N VAL A 525 -24.41 12.44 18.60
CA VAL A 525 -23.39 11.67 17.90
C VAL A 525 -23.11 10.38 18.67
N THR A 526 -23.14 9.24 17.98
CA THR A 526 -22.89 7.91 18.58
C THR A 526 -21.59 7.33 18.05
N SER A 527 -21.02 6.34 18.73
CA SER A 527 -19.81 5.63 18.26
C SER A 527 -20.06 4.67 17.10
N ARG A 528 -21.33 4.41 16.74
CA ARG A 528 -21.72 3.47 15.68
C ARG A 528 -21.55 4.05 14.27
N CYS A 529 -21.74 5.35 14.13
CA CYS A 529 -21.66 6.06 12.85
C CYS A 529 -20.82 7.33 12.99
N VAL A 530 -20.12 7.69 11.91
CA VAL A 530 -19.47 9.00 11.79
C VAL A 530 -20.51 10.00 11.26
N ARG A 531 -20.69 11.13 11.96
CA ARG A 531 -21.64 12.18 11.56
C ARG A 531 -21.12 12.97 10.38
N ALA A 532 -21.72 12.75 9.20
CA ALA A 532 -21.48 13.59 8.04
C ALA A 532 -22.30 14.90 8.14
N LYS A 533 -21.78 15.95 7.51
CA LYS A 533 -22.47 17.24 7.36
C LYS A 533 -22.77 17.47 5.89
N ILE A 534 -23.99 17.89 5.60
CA ILE A 534 -24.45 18.13 4.24
C ILE A 534 -24.95 19.56 4.07
N ASN A 535 -24.82 20.06 2.85
CA ASN A 535 -25.57 21.19 2.34
C ASN A 535 -25.94 20.90 0.88
N ILE A 536 -27.18 20.48 0.67
CA ILE A 536 -27.72 19.99 -0.59
C ILE A 536 -28.91 20.87 -0.99
N ALA A 537 -29.00 21.22 -2.28
CA ALA A 537 -30.20 21.86 -2.81
C ALA A 537 -30.63 21.23 -4.14
N MET A 538 -31.94 21.02 -4.25
CA MET A 538 -32.64 20.73 -5.50
C MET A 538 -33.35 22.01 -5.92
N ILE A 539 -32.93 22.61 -7.04
CA ILE A 539 -33.43 23.89 -7.52
C ILE A 539 -34.08 23.69 -8.88
N CYS A 540 -35.34 24.06 -9.03
CA CYS A 540 -36.14 23.75 -10.21
C CYS A 540 -36.82 25.00 -10.78
N GLN A 541 -36.68 25.18 -12.09
CA GLN A 541 -37.36 26.21 -12.86
C GLN A 541 -38.21 25.56 -13.95
N THR A 542 -39.51 25.89 -13.97
CA THR A 542 -40.44 25.35 -14.97
C THR A 542 -40.47 26.26 -16.19
N LEU A 543 -40.15 25.73 -17.35
CA LEU A 543 -40.36 26.39 -18.64
C LEU A 543 -41.62 25.83 -19.29
N VAL A 544 -42.53 26.72 -19.65
CA VAL A 544 -43.78 26.38 -20.33
C VAL A 544 -43.72 26.95 -21.74
N SER A 545 -43.94 26.11 -22.74
CA SER A 545 -44.15 26.53 -24.13
C SER A 545 -45.65 26.70 -24.34
N PRO A 546 -46.20 27.93 -24.40
CA PRO A 546 -47.64 28.11 -24.52
C PRO A 546 -48.18 27.40 -25.76
N PRO A 547 -49.27 26.61 -25.65
CA PRO A 547 -49.85 25.93 -26.80
C PRO A 547 -50.48 26.93 -27.77
N GLU A 548 -50.64 26.55 -29.04
CA GLU A 548 -51.32 27.39 -30.03
C GLU A 548 -52.82 27.53 -29.72
N GLY A 549 -53.27 28.77 -29.52
CA GLY A 549 -54.68 29.12 -29.22
C GLY A 549 -55.05 28.95 -27.74
N ASP A 550 -56.35 28.88 -27.44
CA ASP A 550 -56.89 28.71 -26.07
C ASP A 550 -56.85 27.24 -25.59
N LYS A 551 -55.82 26.48 -25.94
CA LYS A 551 -55.66 25.09 -25.47
C LYS A 551 -55.06 25.06 -24.07
N GLU A 552 -55.48 24.10 -23.25
CA GLU A 552 -54.85 23.85 -21.96
C GLU A 552 -53.40 23.37 -22.15
N ILE A 553 -52.53 23.72 -21.21
CA ILE A 553 -51.12 23.31 -21.21
C ILE A 553 -51.05 21.80 -20.99
N SER A 554 -50.43 21.07 -21.93
CA SER A 554 -50.14 19.64 -21.79
C SER A 554 -48.78 19.42 -21.12
N ARG A 555 -48.55 18.20 -20.59
CA ARG A 555 -47.22 17.76 -20.14
C ARG A 555 -46.17 17.82 -21.26
N ASP A 556 -46.57 17.68 -22.52
CA ASP A 556 -45.66 17.83 -23.66
C ASP A 556 -45.12 19.27 -23.82
N ASN A 557 -45.81 20.25 -23.22
CA ASN A 557 -45.47 21.66 -23.30
C ASN A 557 -44.60 22.15 -22.15
N ILE A 558 -44.30 21.30 -21.15
CA ILE A 558 -43.55 21.69 -19.96
C ILE A 558 -42.18 21.01 -19.89
N LEU A 559 -41.20 21.78 -19.43
CA LEU A 559 -39.83 21.33 -19.20
C LEU A 559 -39.35 21.86 -17.85
N CYS A 560 -38.99 20.98 -16.94
CA CYS A 560 -38.34 21.35 -15.69
C CYS A 560 -36.82 21.38 -15.88
N LYS A 561 -36.22 22.55 -15.70
CA LYS A 561 -34.77 22.70 -15.56
C LYS A 561 -34.38 22.49 -14.10
N ILE A 562 -33.52 21.53 -13.85
CA ILE A 562 -33.03 21.14 -12.54
C ILE A 562 -31.58 21.57 -12.41
N THR A 563 -31.26 22.22 -11.29
CA THR A 563 -29.91 22.38 -10.78
C THR A 563 -29.84 21.71 -9.43
N TYR A 564 -29.04 20.65 -9.33
CA TYR A 564 -28.79 19.92 -8.10
C TYR A 564 -27.38 20.24 -7.61
N VAL A 565 -27.23 20.63 -6.35
CA VAL A 565 -25.92 20.85 -5.73
C VAL A 565 -25.81 20.03 -4.45
N ALA A 566 -24.64 19.44 -4.23
CA ALA A 566 -24.35 18.68 -3.03
C ALA A 566 -22.94 18.99 -2.53
N ASN A 567 -22.87 19.61 -1.35
CA ASN A 567 -21.64 19.76 -0.59
C ASN A 567 -21.71 18.82 0.60
N VAL A 568 -20.86 17.80 0.61
CA VAL A 568 -20.86 16.75 1.64
C VAL A 568 -19.51 16.74 2.33
N ASN A 569 -19.52 16.97 3.63
CA ASN A 569 -18.40 16.69 4.50
C ASN A 569 -18.61 15.32 5.16
N PRO A 570 -17.76 14.32 4.91
CA PRO A 570 -17.94 12.95 5.42
C PRO A 570 -17.71 12.83 6.94
N GLY A 571 -17.35 13.92 7.63
CA GLY A 571 -17.23 14.03 9.09
C GLY A 571 -15.98 13.41 9.69
N GLY A 572 -15.22 12.66 8.90
CA GLY A 572 -14.02 11.96 9.33
C GLY A 572 -13.39 11.21 8.17
N TRP A 573 -12.35 10.42 8.47
CA TRP A 573 -11.53 9.75 7.46
C TRP A 573 -12.34 8.85 6.52
N ALA A 574 -12.10 9.01 5.22
CA ALA A 574 -12.56 8.13 4.15
C ALA A 574 -11.57 8.26 2.98
N PRO A 575 -11.23 7.15 2.29
CA PRO A 575 -10.30 7.22 1.17
C PRO A 575 -10.86 8.09 0.03
N ALA A 576 -10.05 9.02 -0.46
CA ALA A 576 -10.49 10.00 -1.45
C ALA A 576 -10.92 9.35 -2.77
N SER A 577 -10.16 8.35 -3.22
CA SER A 577 -10.47 7.55 -4.41
C SER A 577 -11.84 6.87 -4.32
N VAL A 578 -12.19 6.32 -3.16
CA VAL A 578 -13.48 5.65 -2.90
C VAL A 578 -14.63 6.64 -2.99
N LEU A 579 -14.53 7.74 -2.25
CA LEU A 579 -15.58 8.76 -2.24
C LEU A 579 -15.81 9.31 -3.64
N ARG A 580 -14.73 9.55 -4.40
CA ARG A 580 -14.81 10.03 -5.79
C ARG A 580 -15.42 9.00 -6.73
N ALA A 581 -15.09 7.71 -6.59
CA ALA A 581 -15.66 6.64 -7.40
C ALA A 581 -17.15 6.43 -7.12
N VAL A 582 -17.52 6.37 -5.83
CA VAL A 582 -18.90 6.24 -5.38
C VAL A 582 -19.72 7.45 -5.81
N ALA A 583 -19.25 8.67 -5.59
CA ALA A 583 -19.93 9.88 -6.04
C ALA A 583 -20.11 9.90 -7.56
N LYS A 584 -19.06 9.55 -8.32
CA LYS A 584 -19.12 9.51 -9.79
C LYS A 584 -20.21 8.57 -10.31
N ARG A 585 -20.51 7.47 -9.60
CA ARG A 585 -21.56 6.53 -10.00
C ARG A 585 -22.94 6.86 -9.41
N GLU A 586 -23.01 7.13 -8.11
CA GLU A 586 -24.27 7.24 -7.38
C GLU A 586 -25.06 8.51 -7.71
N TYR A 587 -24.41 9.66 -7.93
CA TYR A 587 -25.14 10.90 -8.23
C TYR A 587 -25.87 10.89 -9.58
N PRO A 588 -25.24 10.46 -10.70
CA PRO A 588 -25.97 10.26 -11.95
C PRO A 588 -27.08 9.21 -11.82
N LYS A 589 -26.81 8.08 -11.12
CA LYS A 589 -27.81 7.01 -10.87
C LYS A 589 -29.03 7.56 -10.11
N PHE A 590 -28.79 8.32 -9.05
CA PHE A 590 -29.82 9.01 -8.26
C PHE A 590 -30.64 9.95 -9.14
N LEU A 591 -30.01 10.89 -9.84
CA LEU A 591 -30.73 11.90 -10.63
C LEU A 591 -31.61 11.24 -11.68
N LYS A 592 -31.07 10.26 -12.42
CA LYS A 592 -31.80 9.52 -13.45
C LYS A 592 -32.98 8.75 -12.88
N ARG A 593 -32.77 8.01 -11.78
CA ARG A 593 -33.81 7.22 -11.12
C ARG A 593 -34.91 8.12 -10.56
N PHE A 594 -34.52 9.17 -9.86
CA PHE A 594 -35.45 10.10 -9.22
C PHE A 594 -36.28 10.87 -10.23
N THR A 595 -35.68 11.44 -11.28
CA THR A 595 -36.45 12.19 -12.28
C THR A 595 -37.39 11.29 -13.09
N SER A 596 -36.95 10.07 -13.42
CA SER A 596 -37.82 9.06 -14.06
C SER A 596 -38.99 8.66 -13.16
N TYR A 597 -38.75 8.49 -11.86
CA TYR A 597 -39.78 8.21 -10.87
C TYR A 597 -40.83 9.33 -10.82
N VAL A 598 -40.42 10.60 -10.82
CA VAL A 598 -41.36 11.73 -10.84
C VAL A 598 -42.20 11.75 -12.12
N GLN A 599 -41.58 11.51 -13.28
CA GLN A 599 -42.31 11.41 -14.56
C GLN A 599 -43.36 10.28 -14.51
N GLU A 600 -43.00 9.10 -14.01
CA GLU A 600 -43.91 7.97 -13.88
C GLU A 600 -45.09 8.28 -12.95
N LYS A 601 -44.82 8.86 -11.77
CA LYS A 601 -45.86 9.14 -10.76
C LYS A 601 -46.77 10.30 -11.13
N THR A 602 -46.35 11.18 -12.05
CA THR A 602 -47.14 12.33 -12.49
C THR A 602 -47.85 12.09 -13.82
N ALA A 603 -47.44 11.07 -14.58
CA ALA A 603 -48.10 10.68 -15.81
C ALA A 603 -49.61 10.45 -15.60
N GLY A 604 -50.43 11.10 -16.43
CA GLY A 604 -51.89 11.02 -16.37
C GLY A 604 -52.55 11.76 -15.18
N LYS A 605 -51.79 12.43 -14.32
CA LYS A 605 -52.33 13.30 -13.26
C LYS A 605 -52.40 14.76 -13.73
N PRO A 606 -53.34 15.57 -13.19
CA PRO A 606 -53.37 17.02 -13.41
C PRO A 606 -52.02 17.66 -13.09
N ILE A 607 -51.64 18.69 -13.86
CA ILE A 607 -50.36 19.38 -13.68
C ILE A 607 -50.42 20.27 -12.45
N LEU A 608 -49.43 20.14 -11.57
CA LEU A 608 -49.25 21.01 -10.40
C LEU A 608 -48.14 22.03 -10.69
N PHE A 609 -48.48 23.30 -10.88
CA PHE A 609 -47.51 24.37 -11.21
C PHE A 609 -46.75 24.93 -10.01
#